data_AF-A0A940AL24-F1
#
_entry.id   AF-A0A940AL24-F1
#
_cell.length_a   1.000
_cell.length_b   1.000
_cell.length_c   1.000
_cell.angle_alpha   90.00
_cell.angle_beta   90.00
_cell.angle_gamma   90.00
#
_symmetry.space_group_name_H-M   'P 1'
#
loop_
_entity.id
_entity.type
_entity.pdbx_description
1 polymer ?
#
loop_
_entity_poly.entity_id
_entity_poly.type
_entity_poly.pdbx_seq_one_letter_code
_entity_poly.pdbx_strand_id
1 'polypeptide(L)'
;MSIFVQKGAPDCAISDEELRVLVHQTIEKSGKKPKKMLLLPPDHTRLNSRAGRITEIIYEDYHDQCAIDIMPALGTHSPMTDAQLEMMFGKQIPKSVFKVHDWRNDVVTLGTASPDFLRELSGGKLDYEVKIQVNKILFEPYDLILSIGQVVPHEVVGLANYTKNIMVGVGGSDIINKSHFLGAVSNMEKIMGHADSPVRRLFNYGVDTYLADRPLV
;
A
#
# COMPACT_ATOMS: atom_id res chain seq x y z
N MET A 1 5.40 -13.92 6.83
CA MET A 1 5.07 -13.32 5.52
C MET A 1 4.71 -14.45 4.58
N SER A 2 3.51 -14.45 4.02
CA SER A 2 3.04 -15.53 3.13
C SER A 2 3.37 -15.16 1.70
N ILE A 3 4.14 -16.01 1.01
CA ILE A 3 4.36 -15.90 -0.43
C ILE A 3 3.33 -16.80 -1.10
N PHE A 4 2.38 -16.21 -1.84
CA PHE A 4 1.38 -16.97 -2.60
C PHE A 4 1.95 -17.51 -3.91
N VAL A 5 2.60 -16.63 -4.66
CA VAL A 5 3.20 -16.92 -5.96
C VAL A 5 4.52 -16.16 -6.06
N GLN A 6 5.51 -16.79 -6.68
CA GLN A 6 6.79 -16.15 -7.02
C GLN A 6 7.27 -16.66 -8.37
N LYS A 7 7.80 -15.75 -9.19
CA LYS A 7 8.50 -16.05 -10.43
C LYS A 7 9.59 -15.01 -10.63
N GLY A 8 10.82 -15.43 -10.87
CA GLY A 8 11.93 -14.54 -11.11
C GLY A 8 13.25 -15.28 -11.34
N ALA A 9 14.11 -14.66 -12.14
CA ALA A 9 15.51 -15.01 -12.42
C ALA A 9 16.19 -13.74 -12.98
N PRO A 10 17.54 -13.65 -13.00
CA PRO A 10 18.25 -12.45 -13.50
C PRO A 10 17.86 -12.01 -14.92
N ASP A 11 17.43 -12.95 -15.75
CA ASP A 11 17.03 -12.79 -17.15
C ASP A 11 15.52 -13.04 -17.38
N CYS A 12 14.74 -13.22 -16.30
CA CYS A 12 13.31 -13.48 -16.42
C CYS A 12 12.56 -12.20 -16.80
N ALA A 13 11.88 -12.22 -17.95
CA ALA A 13 10.84 -11.28 -18.29
C ALA A 13 9.47 -11.94 -18.06
N ILE A 14 8.52 -11.19 -17.50
CA ILE A 14 7.14 -11.64 -17.29
C ILE A 14 6.28 -10.99 -18.37
N SER A 15 5.68 -11.77 -19.26
CA SER A 15 4.77 -11.24 -20.29
C SER A 15 3.45 -10.73 -19.69
N ASP A 16 2.56 -10.16 -20.49
CA ASP A 16 1.24 -9.73 -20.03
C ASP A 16 0.32 -10.93 -19.74
N GLU A 17 0.39 -11.98 -20.55
CA GLU A 17 -0.33 -13.24 -20.35
C GLU A 17 0.13 -13.93 -19.07
N GLU A 18 1.45 -14.01 -18.87
CA GLU A 18 2.02 -14.57 -17.65
C GLU A 18 1.65 -13.74 -16.41
N LEU A 19 1.68 -12.41 -16.51
CA LEU A 19 1.26 -11.53 -15.42
C LEU A 19 -0.19 -11.80 -15.03
N ARG A 20 -1.10 -11.95 -16.01
CA ARG A 20 -2.51 -12.28 -15.76
C ARG A 20 -2.66 -13.60 -14.98
N VAL A 21 -1.93 -14.63 -15.39
CA VAL A 21 -1.92 -15.92 -14.67
C VAL A 21 -1.40 -15.76 -13.24
N LEU A 22 -0.31 -15.01 -13.02
CA LEU A 22 0.24 -14.79 -11.68
C LEU A 22 -0.72 -14.03 -10.76
N VAL A 23 -1.47 -13.06 -11.31
CA VAL A 23 -2.52 -12.31 -10.58
C VAL A 23 -3.64 -13.26 -10.16
N HIS A 24 -4.17 -14.07 -11.09
CA HIS A 24 -5.24 -15.03 -10.78
C HIS A 24 -4.80 -16.04 -9.71
N GLN A 25 -3.61 -16.62 -9.85
CA GLN A 25 -3.05 -17.54 -8.87
C GLN A 25 -2.87 -16.89 -7.49
N THR A 26 -2.52 -15.61 -7.44
CA THR A 26 -2.38 -14.89 -6.15
C THR A 26 -3.73 -14.74 -5.45
N ILE A 27 -4.77 -14.34 -6.19
CA ILE A 27 -6.13 -14.22 -5.65
C ILE A 27 -6.66 -15.61 -5.23
N GLU A 28 -6.49 -16.64 -6.06
CA GLU A 28 -6.92 -18.00 -5.74
C GLU A 28 -6.23 -18.54 -4.48
N LYS A 29 -4.89 -18.45 -4.40
CA LYS A 29 -4.11 -18.94 -3.25
C LYS A 29 -4.29 -18.11 -1.98
N SER A 30 -4.81 -16.89 -2.09
CA SER A 30 -5.26 -16.14 -0.90
C SER A 30 -6.41 -16.84 -0.17
N GLY A 31 -7.08 -17.80 -0.82
CA GLY A 31 -8.24 -18.52 -0.29
C GLY A 31 -9.53 -17.69 -0.27
N LYS A 32 -9.47 -16.43 -0.71
CA LYS A 32 -10.61 -15.52 -0.68
C LYS A 32 -11.45 -15.67 -1.96
N LYS A 33 -12.76 -15.58 -1.81
CA LYS A 33 -13.74 -15.60 -2.91
C LYS A 33 -14.53 -14.29 -2.89
N PRO A 34 -13.89 -13.16 -3.22
CA PRO A 34 -14.47 -11.86 -2.95
C PRO A 34 -15.69 -11.58 -3.83
N LYS A 35 -16.73 -11.06 -3.19
CA LYS A 35 -17.87 -10.38 -3.81
C LYS A 35 -17.69 -8.87 -3.80
N LYS A 36 -16.83 -8.35 -2.91
CA LYS A 36 -16.37 -6.97 -2.90
C LYS A 36 -14.85 -6.89 -2.69
N MET A 37 -14.14 -6.20 -3.57
CA MET A 37 -12.69 -5.95 -3.49
C MET A 37 -12.39 -4.45 -3.33
N LEU A 38 -11.33 -4.15 -2.60
CA LEU A 38 -10.65 -2.85 -2.61
C LEU A 38 -9.25 -3.03 -3.18
N LEU A 39 -8.93 -2.33 -4.26
CA LEU A 39 -7.59 -2.31 -4.85
C LEU A 39 -6.86 -1.05 -4.40
N LEU A 40 -5.64 -1.20 -3.90
CA LEU A 40 -4.77 -0.12 -3.45
C LEU A 40 -3.50 -0.05 -4.32
N PRO A 41 -3.58 0.39 -5.59
CA PRO A 41 -2.39 0.62 -6.42
C PRO A 41 -1.67 1.92 -6.05
N PRO A 42 -0.41 2.13 -6.48
CA PRO A 42 0.22 3.43 -6.37
C PRO A 42 -0.39 4.41 -7.39
N ASP A 43 -0.05 5.70 -7.25
CA ASP A 43 -0.43 6.72 -8.22
C ASP A 43 0.49 6.75 -9.47
N HIS A 44 0.22 7.71 -10.37
CA HIS A 44 0.98 7.88 -11.61
C HIS A 44 2.49 8.17 -11.42
N THR A 45 2.96 8.54 -10.21
CA THR A 45 4.40 8.69 -9.95
C THR A 45 5.16 7.35 -10.01
N ARG A 46 4.42 6.23 -10.06
CA ARG A 46 4.93 4.87 -10.20
C ARG A 46 4.49 4.21 -11.50
N LEU A 47 4.33 4.98 -12.59
CA LEU A 47 3.85 4.50 -13.89
C LEU A 47 4.55 3.22 -14.38
N ASN A 48 5.86 3.13 -14.22
CA ASN A 48 6.66 2.00 -14.73
C ASN A 48 6.64 0.75 -13.83
N SER A 49 5.78 0.70 -12.80
CA SER A 49 5.70 -0.42 -11.84
C SER A 49 4.89 -1.61 -12.33
N ARG A 50 4.22 -1.50 -13.48
CA ARG A 50 3.16 -2.41 -13.95
C ARG A 50 1.97 -2.58 -13.00
N ALA A 51 1.91 -1.82 -11.89
CA ALA A 51 0.77 -1.85 -10.98
C ALA A 51 -0.53 -1.38 -11.65
N GLY A 52 -0.42 -0.47 -12.61
CA GLY A 52 -1.51 -0.08 -13.50
C GLY A 52 -2.11 -1.27 -14.23
N ARG A 53 -1.24 -2.02 -14.92
CA ARG A 53 -1.63 -3.24 -15.67
C ARG A 53 -2.21 -4.33 -14.77
N ILE A 54 -1.63 -4.54 -13.59
CA ILE A 54 -2.19 -5.49 -12.59
C ILE A 54 -3.61 -5.07 -12.20
N THR A 55 -3.83 -3.77 -11.96
CA THR A 55 -5.16 -3.24 -11.60
C THR A 55 -6.15 -3.42 -12.75
N GLU A 56 -5.73 -3.16 -13.99
CA GLU A 56 -6.55 -3.40 -15.20
C GLU A 56 -6.96 -4.87 -15.32
N ILE A 57 -6.00 -5.80 -15.21
CA ILE A 57 -6.28 -7.24 -15.28
C ILE A 57 -7.35 -7.64 -14.25
N ILE A 58 -7.21 -7.19 -13.00
CA ILE A 58 -8.17 -7.53 -11.95
C ILE A 58 -9.55 -6.95 -12.26
N TYR A 59 -9.61 -5.71 -12.74
CA TYR A 59 -10.88 -5.10 -13.10
C TYR A 59 -11.54 -5.85 -14.27
N GLU A 60 -10.82 -6.06 -15.37
CA GLU A 60 -11.28 -6.79 -16.56
C GLU A 60 -11.87 -8.15 -16.19
N ASP A 61 -11.17 -8.94 -15.37
CA ASP A 61 -11.53 -10.34 -15.12
C ASP A 61 -12.55 -10.54 -13.97
N TYR A 62 -12.74 -9.55 -13.09
CA TYR A 62 -13.58 -9.72 -11.90
C TYR A 62 -14.75 -8.75 -11.76
N HIS A 63 -14.81 -7.64 -12.51
CA HIS A 63 -15.84 -6.59 -12.30
C HIS A 63 -17.30 -7.06 -12.49
N ASP A 64 -17.55 -8.06 -13.35
CA ASP A 64 -18.90 -8.60 -13.58
C ASP A 64 -19.43 -9.45 -12.41
N GLN A 65 -18.53 -9.99 -11.58
CA GLN A 65 -18.85 -10.95 -10.51
C GLN A 65 -18.50 -10.45 -9.11
N CYS A 66 -17.80 -9.33 -9.04
CA CYS A 66 -17.30 -8.70 -7.82
C CYS A 66 -17.42 -7.18 -7.95
N ALA A 67 -17.98 -6.53 -6.93
CA ALA A 67 -17.89 -5.08 -6.83
C ALA A 67 -16.43 -4.67 -6.53
N ILE A 68 -15.89 -3.71 -7.27
CA ILE A 68 -14.50 -3.28 -7.15
C ILE A 68 -14.47 -1.79 -6.86
N ASP A 69 -13.81 -1.40 -5.78
CA ASP A 69 -13.38 -0.03 -5.53
C ASP A 69 -11.86 0.06 -5.72
N ILE A 70 -11.38 1.17 -6.27
CA ILE A 70 -9.95 1.41 -6.50
C ILE A 70 -9.56 2.71 -5.80
N MET A 71 -8.62 2.64 -4.86
CA MET A 71 -8.09 3.83 -4.20
C MET A 71 -6.58 3.92 -4.48
N PRO A 72 -6.15 4.78 -5.43
CA PRO A 72 -4.73 5.08 -5.57
C PRO A 72 -4.16 5.55 -4.22
N ALA A 73 -3.06 4.92 -3.81
CA ALA A 73 -2.42 5.14 -2.54
C ALA A 73 -1.54 6.42 -2.61
N LEU A 74 -2.22 7.58 -2.58
CA LEU A 74 -1.64 8.91 -2.83
C LEU A 74 -0.63 9.35 -1.76
N GLY A 75 -0.81 8.91 -0.52
CA GLY A 75 -0.23 9.59 0.64
C GLY A 75 -0.61 11.07 0.62
N THR A 76 0.38 11.96 0.54
CA THR A 76 0.15 13.41 0.56
C THR A 76 -0.06 14.02 -0.83
N HIS A 77 0.00 13.23 -1.91
CA HIS A 77 -0.12 13.74 -3.27
C HIS A 77 -1.53 14.26 -3.58
N SER A 78 -1.62 15.12 -4.59
CA SER A 78 -2.91 15.61 -5.09
C SER A 78 -3.74 14.47 -5.70
N PRO A 79 -5.09 14.56 -5.64
CA PRO A 79 -5.95 13.65 -6.37
C PRO A 79 -5.57 13.57 -7.85
N MET A 80 -5.57 12.36 -8.39
CA MET A 80 -5.28 12.13 -9.82
C MET A 80 -6.40 12.70 -10.68
N THR A 81 -6.03 13.41 -11.74
CA THR A 81 -6.99 13.84 -12.77
C THR A 81 -7.47 12.65 -13.60
N ASP A 82 -8.58 12.80 -14.32
CA ASP A 82 -9.09 11.75 -15.22
C ASP A 82 -8.03 11.29 -16.23
N ALA A 83 -7.27 12.23 -16.80
CA ALA A 83 -6.18 11.92 -17.73
C ALA A 83 -5.05 11.13 -17.07
N GLN A 84 -4.70 11.43 -15.82
CA GLN A 84 -3.70 10.66 -15.06
C GLN A 84 -4.23 9.26 -14.70
N LEU A 85 -5.52 9.15 -14.38
CA LEU A 85 -6.16 7.84 -14.15
C LEU A 85 -6.17 7.00 -15.43
N GLU A 86 -6.50 7.59 -16.59
CA GLU A 86 -6.44 6.88 -17.88
C GLU A 86 -5.02 6.47 -18.25
N MET A 87 -4.03 7.33 -17.99
CA MET A 87 -2.62 7.03 -18.24
C MET A 87 -2.13 5.85 -17.40
N MET A 88 -2.52 5.80 -16.12
CA MET A 88 -2.04 4.78 -15.19
C MET A 88 -2.82 3.46 -15.28
N PHE A 89 -4.14 3.52 -15.47
CA PHE A 89 -5.05 2.38 -15.32
C PHE A 89 -5.89 2.08 -16.57
N GLY A 90 -5.58 2.71 -17.70
CA GLY A 90 -6.33 2.54 -18.93
C GLY A 90 -7.67 3.26 -18.94
N LYS A 91 -8.33 3.23 -20.11
CA LYS A 91 -9.59 3.95 -20.36
C LYS A 91 -10.85 3.14 -20.03
N GLN A 92 -10.71 1.84 -19.87
CA GLN A 92 -11.85 0.93 -19.73
C GLN A 92 -12.43 0.92 -18.31
N ILE A 93 -11.66 1.35 -17.31
CA ILE A 93 -12.13 1.41 -15.93
C ILE A 93 -12.97 2.69 -15.74
N PRO A 94 -14.27 2.57 -15.38
CA PRO A 94 -15.13 3.72 -15.18
C PRO A 94 -14.66 4.57 -13.99
N LYS A 95 -14.73 5.90 -14.13
CA LYS A 95 -14.23 6.82 -13.08
C LYS A 95 -14.96 6.69 -11.74
N SER A 96 -16.19 6.18 -11.75
CA SER A 96 -17.03 5.99 -10.54
C SER A 96 -16.49 4.97 -9.54
N VAL A 97 -15.65 4.01 -9.98
CA VAL A 97 -15.05 3.03 -9.06
C VAL A 97 -13.81 3.58 -8.36
N PHE A 98 -13.24 4.69 -8.83
CA PHE A 98 -12.10 5.32 -8.19
C PHE A 98 -12.52 6.13 -6.96
N LYS A 99 -11.81 5.93 -5.85
CA LYS A 99 -11.97 6.66 -4.60
C LYS A 99 -10.74 7.51 -4.37
N VAL A 100 -10.95 8.73 -3.89
CA VAL A 100 -9.87 9.68 -3.60
C VAL A 100 -9.48 9.52 -2.13
N HIS A 101 -8.19 9.32 -1.88
CA HIS A 101 -7.65 9.32 -0.53
C HIS A 101 -7.48 10.77 -0.02
N ASP A 102 -8.19 11.13 1.06
CA ASP A 102 -7.95 12.38 1.81
C ASP A 102 -7.28 12.07 3.15
N TRP A 103 -5.95 12.23 3.18
CA TRP A 103 -5.09 11.99 4.35
C TRP A 103 -5.32 12.94 5.52
N ARG A 104 -6.09 14.02 5.30
CA ARG A 104 -6.40 15.02 6.34
C ARG A 104 -7.76 14.76 6.99
N ASN A 105 -8.76 14.40 6.21
CA ASN A 105 -10.16 14.40 6.67
C ASN A 105 -10.83 13.02 6.68
N ASP A 106 -10.37 12.04 5.90
CA ASP A 106 -11.02 10.72 5.76
C ASP A 106 -10.30 9.59 6.49
N VAL A 107 -9.60 9.92 7.58
CA VAL A 107 -8.81 8.97 8.35
C VAL A 107 -9.37 8.70 9.74
N VAL A 108 -9.21 7.46 10.20
CA VAL A 108 -9.55 7.03 11.57
C VAL A 108 -8.26 6.74 12.34
N THR A 109 -8.25 7.06 13.63
CA THR A 109 -7.13 6.69 14.52
C THR A 109 -7.44 5.34 15.15
N LEU A 110 -6.59 4.34 14.91
CA LEU A 110 -6.78 2.97 15.40
C LEU A 110 -6.20 2.78 16.81
N GLY A 111 -5.15 3.55 17.10
CA GLY A 111 -4.41 3.53 18.35
C GLY A 111 -3.12 4.30 18.18
N THR A 112 -2.14 4.05 19.03
CA THR A 112 -0.89 4.81 19.07
C THR A 112 0.34 3.92 19.22
N ALA A 113 1.47 4.37 18.70
CA ALA A 113 2.80 3.91 19.06
C ALA A 113 3.32 4.81 20.19
N SER A 114 3.76 4.19 21.29
CA SER A 114 4.17 4.93 22.49
C SER A 114 5.46 5.73 22.27
N PRO A 115 5.68 6.79 23.06
CA PRO A 115 6.97 7.47 23.18
C PRO A 115 8.16 6.53 23.38
N ASP A 116 8.02 5.50 24.22
CA ASP A 116 9.06 4.52 24.51
C ASP A 116 9.45 3.72 23.26
N PHE A 117 8.46 3.26 22.49
CA PHE A 117 8.71 2.54 21.26
C PHE A 117 9.40 3.44 20.22
N LEU A 118 8.97 4.70 20.09
CA LEU A 118 9.63 5.63 19.17
C LEU A 118 11.06 5.98 19.59
N ARG A 119 11.30 6.06 20.90
CA ARG A 119 12.63 6.25 21.49
C ARG A 119 13.55 5.08 21.18
N GLU A 120 13.06 3.86 21.29
CA GLU A 120 13.81 2.66 20.88
C GLU A 120 14.15 2.71 19.38
N LEU A 121 13.15 2.92 18.53
CA LEU A 121 13.32 2.94 17.07
C LEU A 121 14.30 4.02 16.60
N SER A 122 14.28 5.18 17.23
CA SER A 122 15.12 6.33 16.88
C SER A 122 16.52 6.29 17.52
N GLY A 123 16.80 5.30 18.38
CA GLY A 123 18.04 5.24 19.14
C GLY A 123 18.20 6.41 20.12
N GLY A 124 17.11 6.81 20.80
CA GLY A 124 17.12 7.86 21.82
C GLY A 124 16.78 9.26 21.33
N LYS A 125 16.52 9.47 20.03
CA LYS A 125 16.43 10.82 19.44
C LYS A 125 15.03 11.42 19.45
N LEU A 126 13.99 10.59 19.55
CA LEU A 126 12.58 10.99 19.54
C LEU A 126 11.85 10.34 20.71
N ASP A 127 10.86 11.01 21.29
CA ASP A 127 10.13 10.54 22.48
C ASP A 127 8.69 11.04 22.53
N TYR A 128 8.03 11.14 21.38
CA TYR A 128 6.62 11.48 21.28
C TYR A 128 5.78 10.32 20.77
N GLU A 129 4.48 10.39 21.03
CA GLU A 129 3.50 9.43 20.53
C GLU A 129 3.30 9.57 19.01
N VAL A 130 3.05 8.46 18.31
CA VAL A 130 2.59 8.46 16.90
C VAL A 130 1.21 7.83 16.82
N LYS A 131 0.22 8.55 16.30
CA LYS A 131 -1.13 8.03 16.03
C LYS A 131 -1.08 7.14 14.80
N ILE A 132 -1.55 5.90 14.93
CA ILE A 132 -1.71 4.99 13.80
C ILE A 132 -3.02 5.34 13.11
N GLN A 133 -2.91 6.04 11.98
CA GLN A 133 -4.05 6.55 11.22
C GLN A 133 -4.09 5.98 9.81
N VAL A 134 -5.27 5.55 9.37
CA VAL A 134 -5.51 5.04 8.02
C VAL A 134 -6.87 5.49 7.51
N ASN A 135 -7.08 5.43 6.19
CA ASN A 135 -8.35 5.78 5.58
C ASN A 135 -9.49 4.87 6.08
N LYS A 136 -10.64 5.48 6.38
CA LYS A 136 -11.83 4.77 6.90
C LYS A 136 -12.35 3.67 5.95
N ILE A 137 -12.07 3.78 4.65
CA ILE A 137 -12.48 2.78 3.65
C ILE A 137 -11.98 1.37 3.98
N LEU A 138 -10.84 1.23 4.67
CA LEU A 138 -10.29 -0.08 5.05
C LEU A 138 -11.20 -0.88 6.00
N PHE A 139 -12.23 -0.25 6.57
CA PHE A 139 -13.18 -0.87 7.49
C PHE A 139 -14.56 -1.13 6.87
N GLU A 140 -14.77 -0.73 5.62
CA GLU A 140 -15.94 -1.16 4.85
C GLU A 140 -15.92 -2.68 4.62
N PRO A 141 -17.08 -3.31 4.35
CA PRO A 141 -17.21 -4.77 4.25
C PRO A 141 -16.63 -5.30 2.93
N TYR A 142 -15.31 -5.21 2.76
CA TYR A 142 -14.56 -5.85 1.70
C TYR A 142 -14.24 -7.29 2.08
N ASP A 143 -14.29 -8.19 1.09
CA ASP A 143 -13.84 -9.57 1.25
C ASP A 143 -12.33 -9.70 0.96
N LEU A 144 -11.77 -8.77 0.21
CA LEU A 144 -10.35 -8.72 -0.14
C LEU A 144 -9.90 -7.26 -0.32
N ILE A 145 -8.84 -6.87 0.38
CA ILE A 145 -8.11 -5.62 0.15
C ILE A 145 -6.77 -6.02 -0.45
N LEU A 146 -6.50 -5.63 -1.70
CA LEU A 146 -5.27 -6.00 -2.39
C LEU A 146 -4.34 -4.79 -2.51
N SER A 147 -3.19 -4.86 -1.84
CA SER A 147 -2.14 -3.83 -1.92
C SER A 147 -1.23 -4.09 -3.11
N ILE A 148 -1.39 -3.30 -4.17
CA ILE A 148 -0.64 -3.48 -5.42
C ILE A 148 0.51 -2.48 -5.45
N GLY A 149 1.71 -2.91 -5.85
CA GLY A 149 2.84 -2.01 -6.03
C GLY A 149 4.16 -2.73 -6.31
N GLN A 150 5.24 -1.95 -6.38
CA GLN A 150 6.60 -2.45 -6.59
C GLN A 150 7.47 -2.30 -5.34
N VAL A 151 8.33 -3.27 -5.08
CA VAL A 151 9.38 -3.17 -4.04
C VAL A 151 10.64 -2.61 -4.67
N VAL A 152 11.07 -1.43 -4.23
CA VAL A 152 12.28 -0.75 -4.69
C VAL A 152 12.99 -0.10 -3.50
N PRO A 153 14.32 0.14 -3.54
CA PRO A 153 15.01 0.94 -2.54
C PRO A 153 14.33 2.30 -2.33
N HIS A 154 14.21 2.72 -1.08
CA HIS A 154 13.49 3.92 -0.67
C HIS A 154 14.19 4.59 0.52
N GLU A 155 14.38 5.89 0.44
CA GLU A 155 15.19 6.69 1.36
C GLU A 155 14.61 6.80 2.79
N VAL A 156 13.27 6.83 2.91
CA VAL A 156 12.58 6.95 4.21
C VAL A 156 12.38 5.60 4.92
N VAL A 157 12.00 4.55 4.18
CA VAL A 157 11.53 3.27 4.76
C VAL A 157 12.44 2.08 4.42
N GLY A 158 13.47 2.31 3.62
CA GLY A 158 14.46 1.33 3.17
C GLY A 158 14.04 0.58 1.93
N LEU A 159 12.93 -0.16 1.99
CA LEU A 159 12.25 -0.69 0.80
C LEU A 159 10.84 -0.12 0.70
N ALA A 160 10.39 0.29 -0.49
CA ALA A 160 9.04 0.79 -0.73
C ALA A 160 7.97 -0.32 -0.60
N ASN A 161 6.69 0.06 -0.75
CA ASN A 161 5.53 -0.85 -0.78
C ASN A 161 5.34 -1.66 0.54
N TYR A 162 4.55 -2.73 0.49
CA TYR A 162 4.10 -3.51 1.64
C TYR A 162 3.36 -2.60 2.64
N THR A 163 3.66 -2.65 3.94
CA THR A 163 3.01 -1.81 4.96
C THR A 163 3.12 -0.30 4.71
N LYS A 164 4.08 0.18 3.89
CA LYS A 164 4.17 1.58 3.47
C LYS A 164 2.95 2.00 2.64
N ASN A 165 2.44 1.12 1.79
CA ASN A 165 1.30 1.43 0.94
C ASN A 165 0.03 1.71 1.78
N ILE A 166 -0.03 1.11 2.97
CA ILE A 166 -1.11 1.33 3.94
C ILE A 166 -0.82 2.54 4.82
N MET A 167 0.32 2.54 5.53
CA MET A 167 0.63 3.52 6.56
C MET A 167 1.01 4.90 6.03
N VAL A 168 1.42 4.99 4.76
CA VAL A 168 1.63 6.26 4.07
C VAL A 168 0.61 6.41 2.97
N GLY A 169 0.52 5.44 2.07
CA GLY A 169 -0.28 5.56 0.85
C GLY A 169 -1.77 5.80 1.09
N VAL A 170 -2.34 5.18 2.13
CA VAL A 170 -3.69 5.47 2.64
C VAL A 170 -3.67 5.85 4.12
N GLY A 171 -2.59 6.47 4.58
CA GLY A 171 -2.35 6.87 5.97
C GLY A 171 -2.85 8.27 6.32
N GLY A 172 -2.84 8.60 7.62
CA GLY A 172 -3.17 9.95 8.10
C GLY A 172 -1.97 10.85 8.34
N SER A 173 -2.24 12.14 8.53
CA SER A 173 -1.23 13.18 8.73
C SER A 173 -0.19 12.87 9.81
N ASP A 174 -0.61 12.29 10.93
CA ASP A 174 0.27 12.07 12.08
C ASP A 174 1.31 10.98 11.78
N ILE A 175 0.86 9.81 11.31
CA ILE A 175 1.75 8.69 10.96
C ILE A 175 2.67 9.07 9.80
N ILE A 176 2.15 9.74 8.77
CA ILE A 176 2.94 10.17 7.60
C ILE A 176 4.06 11.10 8.07
N ASN A 177 3.75 12.21 8.74
CA ASN A 177 4.73 13.23 9.06
C ASN A 177 5.77 12.72 10.07
N LYS A 178 5.33 12.02 11.12
CA LYS A 178 6.23 11.51 12.16
C LYS A 178 7.09 10.36 11.67
N SER A 179 6.59 9.51 10.77
CA SER A 179 7.44 8.46 10.18
C SER A 179 8.52 9.03 9.28
N HIS A 180 8.23 10.12 8.54
CA HIS A 180 9.26 10.80 7.74
C HIS A 180 10.33 11.43 8.63
N PHE A 181 9.94 12.03 9.76
CA PHE A 181 10.91 12.56 10.72
C PHE A 181 11.73 11.45 11.41
N LEU A 182 11.09 10.32 11.75
CA LEU A 182 11.80 9.12 12.23
C LEU A 182 12.85 8.66 11.22
N GLY A 183 12.50 8.60 9.93
CA GLY A 183 13.46 8.27 8.86
C GLY A 183 14.63 9.27 8.82
N ALA A 184 14.34 10.57 8.87
CA ALA A 184 15.34 11.63 8.82
C ALA A 184 16.36 11.55 9.98
N VAL A 185 15.92 11.25 11.20
CA VAL A 185 16.83 11.14 12.35
C VAL A 185 17.57 9.80 12.42
N SER A 186 17.15 8.80 11.65
CA SER A 186 17.64 7.42 11.73
C SER A 186 18.81 7.10 10.77
N ASN A 187 19.41 8.12 10.15
CA ASN A 187 20.49 8.04 9.15
C ASN A 187 20.10 7.29 7.86
N MET A 188 19.91 8.05 6.78
CA MET A 188 19.52 7.55 5.46
C MET A 188 20.46 6.47 4.90
N GLU A 189 21.77 6.54 5.15
CA GLU A 189 22.75 5.54 4.65
C GLU A 189 22.52 4.15 5.23
N LYS A 190 21.90 4.06 6.42
CA LYS A 190 21.56 2.80 7.07
C LYS A 190 20.15 2.33 6.74
N ILE A 191 19.34 3.17 6.11
CA ILE A 191 17.95 2.88 5.76
C ILE A 191 17.85 2.43 4.31
N MET A 192 18.41 3.20 3.38
CA MET A 192 18.21 3.01 1.94
C MET A 192 18.51 1.56 1.50
N GLY A 193 17.51 0.88 0.93
CA GLY A 193 17.65 -0.50 0.47
C GLY A 193 17.59 -1.59 1.55
N HIS A 194 17.52 -1.23 2.84
CA HIS A 194 17.41 -2.18 3.93
C HIS A 194 15.95 -2.52 4.23
N ALA A 195 15.61 -3.81 4.17
CA ALA A 195 14.24 -4.27 4.42
C ALA A 195 13.80 -4.06 5.87
N ASP A 196 14.73 -4.11 6.82
CA ASP A 196 14.51 -3.80 8.23
C ASP A 196 15.06 -2.41 8.54
N SER A 197 14.15 -1.48 8.85
CA SER A 197 14.46 -0.09 9.19
C SER A 197 13.56 0.39 10.32
N PRO A 198 13.94 1.43 11.08
CA PRO A 198 13.09 1.98 12.13
C PRO A 198 11.67 2.33 11.65
N VAL A 199 11.57 2.95 10.47
CA VAL A 199 10.28 3.30 9.86
C VAL A 199 9.51 2.05 9.44
N ARG A 200 10.17 1.02 8.89
CA ARG A 200 9.49 -0.24 8.55
C ARG A 200 8.91 -0.92 9.79
N ARG A 201 9.65 -0.94 10.91
CA ARG A 201 9.18 -1.49 12.18
C ARG A 201 7.95 -0.75 12.71
N LEU A 202 7.94 0.59 12.63
CA LEU A 202 6.76 1.40 12.98
C LEU A 202 5.54 1.05 12.09
N PHE A 203 5.73 0.91 10.79
CA PHE A 203 4.62 0.56 9.88
C PHE A 203 4.12 -0.87 10.08
N ASN A 204 5.02 -1.82 10.33
CA ASN A 204 4.64 -3.19 10.65
C ASN A 204 3.86 -3.23 11.96
N TYR A 205 4.31 -2.51 13.01
CA TYR A 205 3.52 -2.36 14.24
C TYR A 205 2.10 -1.88 13.97
N GLY A 206 1.94 -0.85 13.13
CA GLY A 206 0.61 -0.34 12.77
C GLY A 206 -0.29 -1.40 12.09
N VAL A 207 0.26 -2.17 11.14
CA VAL A 207 -0.53 -3.17 10.40
C VAL A 207 -0.79 -4.41 11.25
N ASP A 208 0.25 -4.94 11.88
CA ASP A 208 0.19 -6.19 12.65
C ASP A 208 -0.67 -6.04 13.92
N THR A 209 -0.70 -4.84 14.53
CA THR A 209 -1.48 -4.60 15.75
C THR A 209 -2.94 -4.26 15.46
N TYR A 210 -3.20 -3.45 14.43
CA TYR A 210 -4.52 -2.83 14.24
C TYR A 210 -5.27 -3.30 12.98
N LEU A 211 -4.60 -3.98 12.06
CA LEU A 211 -5.19 -4.41 10.79
C LEU A 211 -5.04 -5.92 10.54
N ALA A 212 -4.60 -6.70 11.53
CA ALA A 212 -4.44 -8.16 11.41
C ALA A 212 -5.72 -8.88 10.99
N ASP A 213 -6.89 -8.41 11.46
CA ASP A 213 -8.20 -8.98 11.13
C ASP A 213 -8.81 -8.39 9.85
N ARG A 214 -8.08 -7.56 9.11
CA ARG A 214 -8.53 -7.04 7.81
C ARG A 214 -8.12 -8.01 6.71
N PRO A 215 -8.91 -8.14 5.64
CA PRO A 215 -8.60 -9.06 4.57
C PRO A 215 -7.54 -8.48 3.61
N LEU A 216 -6.45 -7.95 4.15
CA LEU A 216 -5.32 -7.40 3.39
C LEU A 216 -4.47 -8.51 2.78
N VAL A 217 -4.09 -8.33 1.51
CA VAL A 217 -3.19 -9.20 0.71
C VAL A 217 -2.18 -8.34 -0.02
#